data_AF-B0E2K9-F1
#
_entry.id   AF-B0E2K9-F1
#
_cell.length_a   1.000
_cell.length_b   1.000
_cell.length_c   1.000
_cell.angle_alpha   90.00
_cell.angle_beta   90.00
_cell.angle_gamma   90.00
#
_symmetry.space_group_name_H-M   'P 1'
#
loop_
_entity.id
_entity.type
_entity.pdbx_description
1 polymer ?
#
loop_
_entity_poly.entity_id
_entity_poly.type
_entity_poly.pdbx_seq_one_letter_code
_entity_poly.pdbx_strand_id
1 'polypeptide(L)'
;MASFRQLAEKPFTTLTFPWAQLTHFWLGHIILMTEGLRIITFCPQLTSLELTLILPVQVTITNGSGPIVHNNLQRLHLSTAGDLGSLFDKLTLPALNDLSLSEVHGSFPNITPVHISHWLQSQFLAFLLRSRHLCVTEEVLKRLTYTTFAEKVLHSGGDLPVEETITEMLCPNLSTIKLWGCISSQDGSVADMVESRWLSAENCPVKQLKMAVIGLFADTCHTDDWARLQALNRKRFGITYLQL
;
A
#
# COMPACT_ATOMS: atom_id res chain seq x y z
N MET A 1 -16.40 -6.05 23.43
CA MET A 1 -15.95 -5.56 22.12
C MET A 1 -15.77 -4.05 22.24
N ALA A 2 -14.54 -3.56 22.39
CA ALA A 2 -14.29 -2.12 22.51
C ALA A 2 -14.10 -1.55 21.11
N SER A 3 -15.05 -0.72 20.65
CA SER A 3 -14.96 0.06 19.42
C SER A 3 -14.99 1.53 19.83
N PHE A 4 -14.01 2.30 19.38
CA PHE A 4 -13.85 3.70 19.74
C PHE A 4 -13.97 4.56 18.49
N ARG A 5 -14.79 5.62 18.52
CA ARG A 5 -15.19 6.38 17.32
C ARG A 5 -14.81 7.86 17.29
N GLN A 6 -14.19 8.45 18.31
CA GLN A 6 -13.89 9.88 18.23
C GLN A 6 -12.81 10.36 19.20
N LEU A 7 -11.63 10.68 18.67
CA LEU A 7 -10.67 11.56 19.35
C LEU A 7 -10.69 12.88 18.61
N ALA A 8 -11.38 13.86 19.19
CA ALA A 8 -11.22 15.25 18.82
C ALA A 8 -10.31 15.88 19.90
N GLU A 9 -9.24 16.53 19.45
CA GLU A 9 -8.50 17.59 20.16
C GLU A 9 -7.35 17.22 21.12
N LYS A 10 -7.18 15.97 21.58
CA LYS A 10 -6.01 15.59 22.41
C LYS A 10 -5.07 14.60 21.69
N PRO A 11 -3.73 14.75 21.83
CA PRO A 11 -2.79 13.80 21.25
C PRO A 11 -3.06 12.41 21.81
N PHE A 12 -3.17 11.41 20.93
CA PHE A 12 -3.58 10.04 21.24
C PHE A 12 -2.76 9.41 22.39
N THR A 13 -1.50 9.83 22.56
CA THR A 13 -0.60 9.38 23.63
C THR A 13 -1.00 9.83 25.04
N THR A 14 -1.84 10.87 25.16
CA THR A 14 -2.21 11.47 26.45
C THR A 14 -3.46 10.85 27.08
N LEU A 15 -4.13 9.93 26.37
CA LEU A 15 -5.33 9.30 26.87
C LEU A 15 -4.98 7.99 27.57
N THR A 16 -5.36 7.91 28.84
CA THR A 16 -5.41 6.66 29.61
C THR A 16 -6.54 5.80 29.08
N PHE A 17 -6.25 5.09 27.99
CA PHE A 17 -7.18 4.24 27.27
C PHE A 17 -6.57 2.83 27.12
N PRO A 18 -7.35 1.74 27.13
CA PRO A 18 -6.84 0.38 27.00
C PRO A 18 -6.43 0.05 25.55
N TRP A 19 -5.44 0.76 25.03
CA TRP A 19 -4.93 0.65 23.65
C TRP A 19 -4.58 -0.79 23.25
N ALA A 20 -3.97 -1.55 24.16
CA ALA A 20 -3.59 -2.93 23.91
C ALA A 20 -4.77 -3.89 23.67
N GLN A 21 -6.00 -3.51 24.03
CA GLN A 21 -7.21 -4.33 23.86
C GLN A 21 -8.03 -3.92 22.64
N LEU A 22 -7.62 -2.88 21.92
CA LEU A 22 -8.33 -2.41 20.73
C LEU A 22 -8.21 -3.42 19.58
N THR A 23 -9.36 -3.79 19.04
CA THR A 23 -9.46 -4.66 17.85
C THR A 23 -9.88 -3.89 16.61
N HIS A 24 -10.57 -2.76 16.78
CA HIS A 24 -11.03 -1.89 15.69
C HIS A 24 -10.73 -0.45 16.07
N PHE A 25 -10.03 0.27 15.19
CA PHE A 25 -9.70 1.66 15.39
C PHE A 25 -9.95 2.42 14.10
N TRP A 26 -10.67 3.53 14.25
CA TRP A 26 -10.95 4.46 13.17
C TRP A 26 -10.71 5.88 13.66
N LEU A 27 -10.04 6.66 12.82
CA LEU A 27 -9.75 8.05 13.10
C LEU A 27 -10.13 8.90 11.89
N GLY A 28 -11.24 9.63 12.02
CA GLY A 28 -11.74 10.53 10.98
C GLY A 28 -11.00 11.88 10.90
N HIS A 29 -9.96 12.11 11.71
CA HIS A 29 -9.12 13.30 11.60
C HIS A 29 -7.78 12.96 10.97
N ILE A 30 -7.17 13.96 10.33
CA ILE A 30 -5.87 13.84 9.68
C ILE A 30 -4.77 13.78 10.74
N ILE A 31 -3.94 12.75 10.70
CA ILE A 31 -2.77 12.58 11.58
C ILE A 31 -1.47 12.47 10.78
N LEU A 32 -0.34 12.68 11.44
CA LEU A 32 0.96 12.44 10.82
C LEU A 32 1.22 10.94 10.67
N MET A 33 1.96 10.55 9.62
CA MET A 33 2.34 9.14 9.40
C MET A 33 3.08 8.51 10.61
N THR A 34 3.90 9.29 11.30
CA THR A 34 4.60 8.84 12.52
C THR A 34 3.62 8.49 13.65
N GLU A 35 2.47 9.14 13.73
CA GLU A 35 1.41 8.82 14.68
C GLU A 35 0.66 7.56 14.26
N GLY A 36 0.41 7.38 12.94
CA GLY A 36 -0.14 6.14 12.39
C GLY A 36 0.69 4.91 12.74
N LEU A 37 2.03 4.99 12.58
CA LEU A 37 2.96 3.92 12.97
C LEU A 37 2.95 3.64 14.48
N ARG A 38 2.80 4.69 15.31
CA ARG A 38 2.67 4.53 16.76
C ARG A 38 1.37 3.80 17.11
N ILE A 39 0.24 4.13 16.47
CA ILE A 39 -1.04 3.44 16.70
C ILE A 39 -0.91 1.94 16.40
N ILE A 40 -0.33 1.58 15.25
CA ILE A 40 -0.07 0.18 14.87
C ILE A 40 0.78 -0.50 15.95
N THR A 41 1.86 0.15 16.42
CA THR A 41 2.74 -0.42 17.45
C THR A 41 2.04 -0.57 18.82
N PHE A 42 1.22 0.40 19.23
CA PHE A 42 0.56 0.40 20.56
C PHE A 42 -0.67 -0.50 20.65
N CYS A 43 -1.24 -0.93 19.52
CA CYS A 43 -2.47 -1.70 19.47
C CYS A 43 -2.23 -3.11 18.89
N PRO A 44 -1.49 -4.01 19.55
CA PRO A 44 -1.10 -5.31 18.98
C PRO A 44 -2.28 -6.24 18.65
N GLN A 45 -3.45 -6.02 19.26
CA GLN A 45 -4.69 -6.80 19.03
C GLN A 45 -5.53 -6.23 17.88
N LEU A 46 -5.04 -5.21 17.17
CA LEU A 46 -5.80 -4.52 16.14
C LEU A 46 -6.04 -5.44 14.94
N THR A 47 -7.29 -5.58 14.56
CA THR A 47 -7.74 -6.35 13.40
C THR A 47 -8.20 -5.47 12.25
N SER A 48 -8.68 -4.26 12.55
CA SER A 48 -9.16 -3.29 11.57
C SER A 48 -8.68 -1.89 11.92
N LEU A 49 -7.99 -1.26 10.99
CA LEU A 49 -7.48 0.11 11.12
C LEU A 49 -7.95 0.96 9.95
N GLU A 50 -8.50 2.13 10.26
CA GLU A 50 -8.84 3.15 9.27
C GLU A 50 -8.31 4.52 9.71
N LEU A 51 -7.45 5.12 8.88
CA LEU A 51 -6.76 6.38 9.19
C LEU A 51 -6.77 7.32 7.99
N THR A 52 -6.83 8.62 8.28
CA THR A 52 -6.44 9.67 7.33
C THR A 52 -5.04 10.18 7.69
N LEU A 53 -4.07 9.99 6.80
CA LEU A 53 -2.67 10.34 7.00
C LEU A 53 -2.29 11.57 6.17
N ILE A 54 -1.47 12.43 6.75
CA ILE A 54 -0.72 13.44 6.02
C ILE A 54 0.76 13.19 6.16
N LEU A 55 1.46 13.22 5.03
CA LEU A 55 2.90 13.05 5.00
C LEU A 55 3.58 14.41 4.84
N PRO A 56 4.62 14.68 5.65
CA PRO A 56 5.40 15.90 5.50
C PRO A 56 6.19 15.87 4.19
N VAL A 57 6.27 17.04 3.54
CA VAL A 57 6.86 17.25 2.20
C VAL A 57 8.36 16.90 2.12
N GLN A 58 9.09 16.94 3.24
CA GLN A 58 10.49 16.50 3.35
C GLN A 58 10.81 15.92 4.74
N VAL A 59 10.52 14.65 4.99
CA VAL A 59 11.10 13.98 6.16
C VAL A 59 11.94 12.81 5.70
N THR A 60 13.26 13.01 5.76
CA THR A 60 14.21 11.95 6.10
C THR A 60 13.73 11.34 7.40
N ILE A 61 12.94 10.27 7.31
CA ILE A 61 12.52 9.51 8.46
C ILE A 61 13.81 9.06 9.12
N THR A 62 14.08 9.56 10.32
CA THR A 62 15.20 9.07 11.10
C THR A 62 14.98 7.56 11.26
N ASN A 63 15.92 6.78 10.73
CA ASN A 63 15.93 5.32 10.64
C ASN A 63 15.94 4.61 12.02
N GLY A 64 15.44 5.26 13.08
CA GLY A 64 15.58 4.82 14.47
C GLY A 64 14.53 3.81 14.95
N SER A 65 13.47 3.54 14.18
CA SER A 65 12.51 2.48 14.51
C SER A 65 12.69 1.33 13.51
N GLY A 66 13.05 0.15 14.02
CA GLY A 66 13.14 -1.07 13.21
C GLY A 66 11.82 -1.44 12.53
N PRO A 67 11.82 -2.51 11.70
CA PRO A 67 10.62 -3.02 11.06
C PRO A 67 9.55 -3.40 12.09
N ILE A 68 8.29 -3.07 11.79
CA ILE A 68 7.11 -3.33 12.61
C ILE A 68 6.33 -4.47 11.97
N VAL A 69 6.27 -5.60 12.68
CA VAL A 69 5.45 -6.75 12.30
C VAL A 69 4.14 -6.70 13.08
N HIS A 70 3.01 -6.60 12.38
CA HIS A 70 1.69 -6.60 13.00
C HIS A 70 0.87 -7.84 12.64
N ASN A 71 0.91 -8.84 13.52
CA ASN A 71 0.39 -10.18 13.22
C ASN A 71 -1.13 -10.31 13.15
N ASN A 72 -1.90 -9.37 13.73
CA ASN A 72 -3.36 -9.48 13.83
C ASN A 72 -4.12 -8.59 12.84
N LEU A 73 -3.44 -7.68 12.13
CA LEU A 73 -4.11 -6.67 11.33
C LEU A 73 -4.65 -7.30 10.04
N GLN A 74 -5.96 -7.34 9.91
CA GLN A 74 -6.67 -7.97 8.80
C GLN A 74 -7.16 -6.96 7.77
N ARG A 75 -7.59 -5.78 8.24
CA ARG A 75 -8.07 -4.67 7.42
C ARG A 75 -7.25 -3.41 7.69
N LEU A 76 -6.74 -2.80 6.61
CA LEU A 76 -6.02 -1.53 6.64
C LEU A 76 -6.59 -0.60 5.57
N HIS A 77 -7.26 0.46 6.01
CA HIS A 77 -7.84 1.48 5.15
C HIS A 77 -7.11 2.80 5.42
N LEU A 78 -6.44 3.33 4.40
CA LEU A 78 -5.66 4.56 4.52
C LEU A 78 -6.13 5.55 3.46
N SER A 79 -6.52 6.73 3.92
CA SER A 79 -6.68 7.89 3.07
C SER A 79 -5.44 8.77 3.27
N THR A 80 -4.72 9.10 2.22
CA THR A 80 -3.44 9.82 2.33
C THR A 80 -3.38 11.07 1.47
N ALA A 81 -2.67 12.07 1.96
CA ALA A 81 -2.03 13.08 1.12
C ALA A 81 -0.51 12.89 1.22
N GLY A 82 0.09 12.33 0.15
CA GLY A 82 1.53 12.07 0.05
C GLY A 82 1.94 10.59 -0.01
N ASP A 83 3.25 10.37 0.15
CA ASP A 83 4.01 9.12 -0.02
C ASP A 83 3.68 7.98 0.98
N LEU A 84 3.13 6.86 0.50
CA LEU A 84 2.91 5.66 1.33
C LEU A 84 4.07 4.65 1.34
N GLY A 85 5.05 4.77 0.45
CA GLY A 85 6.18 3.85 0.35
C GLY A 85 6.93 3.75 1.68
N SER A 86 7.25 4.91 2.26
CA SER A 86 7.95 5.00 3.53
C SER A 86 7.21 4.39 4.73
N LEU A 87 5.87 4.36 4.69
CA LEU A 87 5.04 3.64 5.65
C LEU A 87 5.17 2.13 5.45
N PHE A 88 4.99 1.66 4.22
CA PHE A 88 5.04 0.23 3.92
C PHE A 88 6.43 -0.37 4.10
N ASP A 89 7.50 0.38 3.86
CA ASP A 89 8.90 0.00 4.13
C ASP A 89 9.14 -0.45 5.57
N LYS A 90 8.37 0.09 6.51
CA LYS A 90 8.46 -0.25 7.93
C LYS A 90 7.48 -1.33 8.37
N LEU A 91 6.56 -1.78 7.54
CA LEU A 91 5.51 -2.70 7.94
C LEU A 91 5.72 -4.10 7.37
N THR A 92 5.33 -5.10 8.16
CA THR A 92 5.03 -6.47 7.72
C THR A 92 3.67 -6.85 8.31
N LEU A 93 2.70 -7.16 7.46
CA LEU A 93 1.29 -7.35 7.83
C LEU A 93 0.81 -8.75 7.39
N PRO A 94 1.27 -9.83 8.05
CA PRO A 94 1.06 -11.20 7.57
C PRO A 94 -0.42 -11.62 7.54
N ALA A 95 -1.26 -11.07 8.42
CA ALA A 95 -2.70 -11.37 8.45
C ALA A 95 -3.56 -10.49 7.54
N LEU A 96 -2.96 -9.50 6.86
CA LEU A 96 -3.71 -8.50 6.08
C LEU A 96 -4.42 -9.18 4.91
N ASN A 97 -5.74 -9.01 4.85
CA ASN A 97 -6.60 -9.57 3.81
C ASN A 97 -7.38 -8.51 3.02
N ASP A 98 -7.56 -7.32 3.58
CA ASP A 98 -8.29 -6.19 3.00
C ASP A 98 -7.45 -4.90 3.10
N LEU A 99 -6.97 -4.42 1.95
CA LEU A 99 -6.21 -3.18 1.83
C LEU A 99 -7.01 -2.18 1.01
N SER A 100 -7.24 -0.99 1.56
CA SER A 100 -7.85 0.13 0.83
C SER A 100 -6.95 1.35 0.95
N LEU A 101 -6.53 1.90 -0.19
CA LEU A 101 -5.74 3.12 -0.27
C LEU A 101 -6.51 4.12 -1.12
N SER A 102 -6.64 5.34 -0.61
CA SER A 102 -7.29 6.43 -1.34
C SER A 102 -6.51 7.72 -1.20
N GLU A 103 -6.51 8.53 -2.24
CA GLU A 103 -6.02 9.90 -2.15
C GLU A 103 -7.05 10.79 -1.45
N VAL A 104 -6.57 11.69 -0.58
CA VAL A 104 -7.41 12.71 0.05
C VAL A 104 -7.47 13.92 -0.86
N HIS A 105 -8.63 14.14 -1.49
CA HIS A 105 -8.91 15.35 -2.23
C HIS A 105 -9.36 16.47 -1.28
N GLY A 106 -8.55 17.52 -1.16
CA GLY A 106 -8.92 18.68 -0.36
C GLY A 106 -7.88 19.80 -0.40
N SER A 107 -8.36 21.04 -0.38
CA SER A 107 -7.51 22.21 -0.10
C SER A 107 -7.15 22.20 1.39
N PHE A 108 -5.98 21.65 1.73
CA PHE A 108 -5.50 21.74 3.10
C PHE A 108 -5.10 23.20 3.39
N PRO A 109 -5.71 23.87 4.38
CA PRO A 109 -5.27 25.20 4.76
C PRO A 109 -3.80 25.09 5.22
N ASN A 110 -2.92 25.82 4.55
CA ASN A 110 -1.45 25.85 4.75
C ASN A 110 -0.59 24.84 3.96
N ILE A 111 -1.14 24.02 3.06
CA ILE A 111 -0.34 23.20 2.14
C ILE A 111 -0.67 23.63 0.73
N THR A 112 0.32 24.17 0.01
CA THR A 112 0.15 24.57 -1.37
C THR A 112 -0.17 23.33 -2.22
N PRO A 113 -1.14 23.41 -3.17
CA PRO A 113 -1.55 22.28 -4.02
C PRO A 113 -0.42 21.60 -4.79
N VAL A 114 0.72 22.28 -4.94
CA VAL A 114 1.90 21.86 -5.72
C VAL A 114 2.66 20.69 -5.07
N HIS A 115 2.38 20.35 -3.80
CA HIS A 115 3.18 19.39 -3.03
C HIS A 115 2.43 18.13 -2.59
N ILE A 116 1.20 17.90 -3.06
CA ILE A 116 0.53 16.61 -2.86
C ILE A 116 1.12 15.66 -3.91
N SER A 117 2.19 14.96 -3.53
CA SER A 117 2.79 13.92 -4.35
C SER A 117 1.91 12.67 -4.32
N HIS A 118 1.46 12.22 -5.48
CA HIS A 118 0.90 10.88 -5.64
C HIS A 118 1.93 9.83 -5.22
N TRP A 119 1.47 8.63 -4.88
CA TRP A 119 2.38 7.53 -4.57
C TRP A 119 3.26 7.23 -5.79
N LEU A 120 4.57 7.41 -5.62
CA LEU A 120 5.52 7.32 -6.72
C LEU A 120 5.61 5.89 -7.24
N GLN A 121 5.80 5.75 -8.56
CA GLN A 121 5.92 4.45 -9.21
C GLN A 121 6.99 3.57 -8.60
N SER A 122 8.19 4.10 -8.31
CA SER A 122 9.30 3.32 -7.72
C SER A 122 8.92 2.70 -6.38
N GLN A 123 8.12 3.41 -5.57
CA GLN A 123 7.65 2.96 -4.26
C GLN A 123 6.48 1.99 -4.39
N PHE A 124 5.58 2.23 -5.34
CA PHE A 124 4.56 1.26 -5.71
C PHE A 124 5.22 -0.05 -6.14
N LEU A 125 6.26 0.00 -6.99
CA LEU A 125 7.05 -1.15 -7.40
C LEU A 125 7.77 -1.81 -6.21
N ALA A 126 8.32 -1.05 -5.26
CA ALA A 126 8.93 -1.61 -4.06
C ALA A 126 7.91 -2.35 -3.16
N PHE A 127 6.75 -1.73 -2.94
CA PHE A 127 5.61 -2.36 -2.26
C PHE A 127 5.24 -3.67 -2.95
N LEU A 128 5.11 -3.62 -4.27
CA LEU A 128 4.80 -4.75 -5.12
C LEU A 128 5.80 -5.88 -4.95
N LEU A 129 7.11 -5.61 -5.08
CA LEU A 129 8.17 -6.60 -4.94
C LEU A 129 8.14 -7.27 -3.57
N ARG A 130 8.01 -6.49 -2.48
CA ARG A 130 7.88 -7.04 -1.11
C ARG A 130 6.60 -7.82 -0.87
N SER A 131 5.58 -7.58 -1.70
CA SER A 131 4.33 -8.32 -1.66
C SER A 131 4.39 -9.60 -2.53
N ARG A 132 5.36 -9.76 -3.43
CA ARG A 132 5.30 -10.70 -4.57
C ARG A 132 6.01 -12.03 -4.42
N HIS A 133 6.79 -12.23 -3.35
CA HIS A 133 7.78 -13.30 -3.31
C HIS A 133 7.16 -14.68 -3.68
N LEU A 134 7.64 -15.26 -4.80
CA LEU A 134 7.34 -16.56 -5.45
C LEU A 134 6.16 -16.77 -6.41
N CYS A 135 5.21 -15.84 -6.61
CA CYS A 135 3.93 -16.21 -7.28
C CYS A 135 3.68 -15.66 -8.68
N VAL A 136 4.70 -15.06 -9.29
CA VAL A 136 4.55 -14.30 -10.53
C VAL A 136 5.07 -15.12 -11.71
N THR A 137 4.31 -15.17 -12.80
CA THR A 137 4.81 -15.73 -14.07
C THR A 137 6.05 -14.95 -14.52
N GLU A 138 7.08 -15.62 -15.02
CA GLU A 138 8.33 -15.02 -15.56
C GLU A 138 8.09 -13.79 -16.45
N GLU A 139 7.00 -13.76 -17.21
CA GLU A 139 6.64 -12.63 -18.08
C GLU A 139 6.31 -11.35 -17.30
N VAL A 140 5.54 -11.45 -16.23
CA VAL A 140 5.21 -10.31 -15.36
C VAL A 140 6.44 -9.90 -14.55
N LEU A 141 7.28 -10.86 -14.14
CA LEU A 141 8.56 -10.57 -13.50
C LEU A 141 9.49 -9.76 -14.43
N LYS A 142 9.61 -10.18 -15.71
CA LYS A 142 10.37 -9.46 -16.72
C LYS A 142 9.88 -8.04 -16.92
N ARG A 143 8.56 -7.81 -17.00
CA ARG A 143 7.99 -6.46 -17.19
C ARG A 143 8.37 -5.49 -16.07
N LEU A 144 8.36 -5.95 -14.82
CA LEU A 144 8.63 -5.12 -13.65
C LEU A 144 10.12 -4.95 -13.34
N THR A 145 10.91 -5.97 -13.67
CA THR A 145 12.37 -5.90 -13.50
C THR A 145 13.00 -5.07 -14.61
N TYR A 146 12.52 -5.13 -15.86
CA TYR A 146 13.05 -4.27 -16.94
C TYR A 146 12.90 -2.78 -16.63
N THR A 147 11.80 -2.36 -16.02
CA THR A 147 11.58 -0.96 -15.61
C THR A 147 12.49 -0.53 -14.45
N THR A 148 12.72 -1.41 -13.47
CA THR A 148 13.56 -1.10 -12.29
C THR A 148 15.06 -1.15 -12.59
N PHE A 149 15.50 -2.03 -13.50
CA PHE A 149 16.89 -2.05 -13.99
C PHE A 149 17.20 -0.87 -14.91
N ALA A 150 16.25 -0.44 -15.76
CA ALA A 150 16.46 0.73 -16.61
C ALA A 150 16.65 2.03 -15.79
N GLU A 151 15.97 2.18 -14.66
CA GLU A 151 16.16 3.33 -13.76
C GLU A 151 17.47 3.26 -12.95
N LYS A 152 17.90 2.07 -12.50
CA LYS A 152 19.17 1.92 -11.75
C LYS A 152 20.42 2.09 -12.63
N VAL A 153 20.38 1.64 -13.89
CA VAL A 153 21.55 1.67 -14.79
C VAL A 153 21.91 3.08 -15.28
N LEU A 154 20.99 4.05 -15.17
CA LEU A 154 21.30 5.45 -15.46
C LEU A 154 22.04 6.17 -14.31
N HIS A 155 22.12 5.58 -13.11
CA HIS A 155 22.72 6.26 -11.93
C HIS A 155 23.73 5.47 -11.10
N SER A 156 23.99 4.19 -11.35
CA SER A 156 25.17 3.54 -10.75
C SER A 156 25.77 2.48 -11.65
N GLY A 157 26.97 2.77 -12.18
CA GLY A 157 27.88 1.71 -12.62
C GLY A 157 28.46 1.02 -11.38
N GLY A 158 28.03 -0.20 -11.12
CA GLY A 158 28.56 -1.01 -10.02
C GLY A 158 27.78 -2.30 -9.82
N ASP A 159 28.53 -3.41 -9.95
CA ASP A 159 28.29 -4.82 -9.59
C ASP A 159 26.88 -5.36 -9.30
N LEU A 160 26.62 -6.51 -9.92
CA LEU A 160 25.47 -7.40 -9.72
C LEU A 160 25.25 -7.72 -8.23
N PRO A 161 24.03 -7.60 -7.68
CA PRO A 161 23.80 -7.87 -6.28
C PRO A 161 23.66 -9.37 -5.99
N VAL A 162 24.33 -9.73 -4.90
CA VAL A 162 24.25 -10.93 -4.06
C VAL A 162 22.82 -11.44 -3.89
N GLU A 163 22.65 -12.78 -3.83
CA GLU A 163 21.41 -13.48 -3.49
C GLU A 163 20.59 -12.71 -2.44
N GLU A 164 19.44 -12.18 -2.87
CA GLU A 164 18.53 -11.42 -2.02
C GLU A 164 18.00 -12.32 -0.90
N THR A 165 18.46 -12.03 0.32
CA THR A 165 17.89 -12.54 1.57
C THR A 165 16.38 -12.40 1.51
N ILE A 166 15.66 -13.51 1.73
CA ILE A 166 14.19 -13.58 1.72
C ILE A 166 13.64 -12.44 2.59
N THR A 167 13.16 -11.38 1.92
CA THR A 167 12.51 -10.27 2.61
C THR A 167 11.14 -10.77 3.04
N GLU A 168 10.80 -10.65 4.32
CA GLU A 168 9.49 -11.05 4.84
C GLU A 168 8.37 -10.44 3.97
N MET A 169 7.47 -11.30 3.48
CA MET A 169 6.38 -10.88 2.61
C MET A 169 5.46 -9.88 3.32
N LEU A 170 5.24 -8.72 2.69
CA LEU A 170 4.47 -7.63 3.30
C LEU A 170 3.03 -8.02 3.65
N CYS A 171 2.34 -8.69 2.72
CA CYS A 171 0.92 -9.02 2.85
C CYS A 171 0.58 -10.32 2.08
N PRO A 172 1.08 -11.48 2.53
CA PRO A 172 0.87 -12.76 1.86
C PRO A 172 -0.61 -13.17 1.80
N ASN A 173 -1.44 -12.71 2.73
CA ASN A 173 -2.85 -13.09 2.81
C ASN A 173 -3.83 -12.11 2.15
N LEU A 174 -3.35 -11.14 1.38
CA LEU A 174 -4.19 -10.12 0.77
C LEU A 174 -5.16 -10.76 -0.24
N SER A 175 -6.46 -10.60 -0.01
CA SER A 175 -7.52 -11.07 -0.92
C SER A 175 -8.35 -9.95 -1.53
N THR A 176 -8.34 -8.77 -0.93
CA THR A 176 -9.06 -7.60 -1.40
C THR A 176 -8.11 -6.42 -1.46
N ILE A 177 -8.07 -5.75 -2.61
CA ILE A 177 -7.33 -4.51 -2.78
C ILE A 177 -8.24 -3.43 -3.37
N LYS A 178 -8.16 -2.22 -2.83
CA LYS A 178 -8.86 -1.04 -3.36
C LYS A 178 -7.85 0.10 -3.46
N LEU A 179 -7.75 0.71 -4.63
CA LEU A 179 -6.82 1.78 -4.94
C LEU A 179 -7.63 2.87 -5.62
N TRP A 180 -7.68 4.07 -5.01
CA TRP A 180 -8.53 5.17 -5.46
C TRP A 180 -7.70 6.43 -5.67
N GLY A 181 -7.27 6.68 -6.89
CA GLY A 181 -6.49 7.87 -7.26
C GLY A 181 -5.08 7.90 -6.67
N CYS A 182 -4.75 7.01 -5.75
CA CYS A 182 -3.53 7.11 -4.97
C CYS A 182 -2.26 6.65 -5.71
N ILE A 183 -2.28 6.38 -7.02
CA ILE A 183 -1.15 5.80 -7.75
C ILE A 183 -0.79 6.67 -8.96
N SER A 184 0.46 7.15 -8.99
CA SER A 184 1.10 7.67 -10.19
C SER A 184 2.03 6.59 -10.74
N SER A 185 1.52 5.72 -11.61
CA SER A 185 2.30 4.64 -12.24
C SER A 185 2.31 4.75 -13.75
N GLN A 186 3.32 4.17 -14.39
CA GLN A 186 3.28 3.93 -15.83
C GLN A 186 2.15 2.97 -16.19
N ASP A 187 1.62 3.13 -17.40
CA ASP A 187 0.64 2.24 -18.00
C ASP A 187 1.12 0.77 -17.91
N GLY A 188 0.21 -0.13 -17.53
CA GLY A 188 0.44 -1.56 -17.36
C GLY A 188 0.95 -1.99 -15.99
N SER A 189 1.45 -1.06 -15.16
CA SER A 189 2.02 -1.38 -13.83
C SER A 189 0.97 -1.86 -12.84
N VAL A 190 -0.25 -1.31 -12.89
CA VAL A 190 -1.35 -1.69 -12.00
C VAL A 190 -1.93 -3.03 -12.41
N ALA A 191 -2.05 -3.28 -13.72
CA ALA A 191 -2.42 -4.58 -14.25
C ALA A 191 -1.39 -5.65 -13.88
N ASP A 192 -0.09 -5.37 -13.97
CA ASP A 192 0.97 -6.29 -13.51
C ASP A 192 0.82 -6.66 -12.04
N MET A 193 0.44 -5.71 -11.19
CA MET A 193 0.13 -6.00 -9.78
C MET A 193 -1.06 -6.94 -9.66
N VAL A 194 -2.21 -6.55 -10.24
CA VAL A 194 -3.43 -7.32 -10.07
C VAL A 194 -3.21 -8.72 -10.62
N GLU A 195 -2.68 -8.85 -11.84
CA GLU A 195 -2.40 -10.11 -12.51
C GLU A 195 -1.54 -11.05 -11.67
N SER A 196 -0.49 -10.51 -11.03
CA SER A 196 0.46 -11.29 -10.21
C SER A 196 -0.17 -12.07 -9.05
N ARG A 197 -1.35 -11.64 -8.59
CA ARG A 197 -2.11 -12.31 -7.52
C ARG A 197 -3.50 -12.73 -7.97
N TRP A 198 -3.93 -12.34 -9.17
CA TRP A 198 -5.23 -12.70 -9.74
C TRP A 198 -5.16 -14.08 -10.38
N LEU A 199 -4.06 -14.38 -11.07
CA LEU A 199 -3.84 -15.69 -11.63
C LEU A 199 -3.40 -16.65 -10.51
N SER A 200 -4.02 -17.83 -10.43
CA SER A 200 -3.62 -18.84 -9.46
C SER A 200 -2.34 -19.50 -9.96
N ALA A 201 -1.24 -19.32 -9.26
CA ALA A 201 -0.06 -20.16 -9.43
C ALA A 201 -0.21 -21.40 -8.52
N GLU A 202 -0.03 -22.60 -9.08
CA GLU A 202 0.03 -23.82 -8.27
C GLU A 202 1.16 -23.70 -7.24
N ASN A 203 0.89 -24.08 -5.99
CA ASN A 203 1.86 -24.04 -4.88
C ASN A 203 2.39 -22.64 -4.49
N CYS A 204 1.68 -21.57 -4.84
CA CYS A 204 2.02 -20.22 -4.43
C CYS A 204 1.71 -19.97 -2.94
N PRO A 205 2.68 -19.48 -2.12
CA PRO A 205 2.46 -19.16 -0.70
C PRO A 205 1.65 -17.88 -0.47
N VAL A 206 1.35 -17.13 -1.53
CA VAL A 206 0.54 -15.90 -1.49
C VAL A 206 -0.91 -16.22 -1.83
N LYS A 207 -1.84 -15.66 -1.06
CA LYS A 207 -3.27 -15.81 -1.28
C LYS A 207 -3.66 -15.10 -2.58
N GLN A 208 -4.46 -15.81 -3.38
CA GLN A 208 -5.05 -15.24 -4.60
C GLN A 208 -5.99 -14.08 -4.25
N LEU A 209 -5.85 -12.96 -4.98
CA LEU A 209 -6.83 -11.88 -4.94
C LEU A 209 -8.20 -12.40 -5.37
N LYS A 210 -9.24 -11.93 -4.69
CA LYS A 210 -10.65 -12.21 -4.98
C LYS A 210 -11.39 -10.96 -5.44
N MET A 211 -10.94 -9.79 -4.98
CA MET A 211 -11.53 -8.51 -5.31
C MET A 211 -10.44 -7.47 -5.55
N ALA A 212 -10.58 -6.71 -6.64
CA ALA A 212 -9.76 -5.55 -6.93
C ALA A 212 -10.67 -4.39 -7.33
N VAL A 213 -10.53 -3.23 -6.69
CA VAL A 213 -11.20 -2.00 -7.09
C VAL A 213 -10.15 -0.96 -7.43
N ILE A 214 -10.11 -0.52 -8.69
CA ILE A 214 -9.04 0.32 -9.21
C ILE A 214 -9.66 1.59 -9.79
N GLY A 215 -9.42 2.73 -9.14
CA GLY A 215 -9.74 4.05 -9.64
C GLY A 215 -8.48 4.75 -10.14
N LEU A 216 -8.42 5.05 -11.43
CA LEU A 216 -7.32 5.77 -12.08
C LEU A 216 -7.83 7.13 -12.56
N PHE A 217 -7.02 8.18 -12.45
CA PHE A 217 -7.41 9.50 -12.93
C PHE A 217 -7.53 9.55 -14.45
N ALA A 218 -8.43 10.39 -14.93
CA ALA A 218 -8.69 10.56 -16.36
C ALA A 218 -7.52 11.22 -17.14
N ASP A 219 -6.63 11.93 -16.46
CA ASP A 219 -5.52 12.67 -17.07
C ASP A 219 -4.30 11.80 -17.41
N THR A 220 -4.26 10.55 -16.94
CA THR A 220 -3.20 9.58 -17.23
C THR A 220 -3.65 8.53 -18.25
N CYS A 221 -2.80 8.27 -19.26
CA CYS A 221 -3.08 7.27 -20.29
C CYS A 221 -2.75 5.86 -19.77
N HIS A 222 -3.74 5.20 -19.16
CA HIS A 222 -3.62 3.83 -18.60
C HIS A 222 -4.20 2.72 -19.50
N THR A 223 -4.14 2.92 -20.82
CA THR A 223 -4.80 2.06 -21.80
C THR A 223 -4.48 0.56 -21.66
N ASP A 224 -3.23 0.20 -21.37
CA ASP A 224 -2.82 -1.18 -21.13
C ASP A 224 -3.40 -1.71 -19.81
N ASP A 225 -3.37 -0.92 -18.73
CA ASP A 225 -4.00 -1.29 -17.47
C ASP A 225 -5.49 -1.59 -17.67
N TRP A 226 -6.22 -0.70 -18.36
CA TRP A 226 -7.65 -0.86 -18.65
C TRP A 226 -7.93 -2.12 -19.46
N ALA A 227 -7.20 -2.33 -20.56
CA ALA A 227 -7.40 -3.47 -21.44
C ALA A 227 -7.15 -4.80 -20.70
N ARG A 228 -6.08 -4.87 -19.91
CA ARG A 228 -5.68 -6.08 -19.18
C ARG A 228 -6.58 -6.36 -17.99
N LEU A 229 -6.95 -5.35 -17.19
CA LEU A 229 -7.90 -5.51 -16.09
C LEU A 229 -9.27 -5.96 -16.61
N GLN A 230 -9.73 -5.43 -17.75
CA GLN A 230 -10.94 -5.90 -18.41
C GLN A 230 -10.82 -7.36 -18.86
N ALA A 231 -9.70 -7.74 -19.48
CA ALA A 231 -9.46 -9.12 -19.90
C ALA A 231 -9.44 -10.10 -18.71
N LEU A 232 -8.81 -9.72 -17.59
CA LEU A 232 -8.80 -10.50 -16.35
C LEU A 232 -10.21 -10.64 -15.76
N ASN A 233 -11.00 -9.57 -15.76
CA ASN A 233 -12.37 -9.58 -15.23
C ASN A 233 -13.32 -10.45 -16.06
N ARG A 234 -13.11 -10.52 -17.39
CA ARG A 234 -13.85 -11.44 -18.27
C ARG A 234 -13.57 -12.91 -17.95
N LYS A 235 -12.35 -13.25 -17.52
CA LYS A 235 -11.98 -14.62 -17.12
C LYS A 235 -12.55 -14.98 -15.75
N ARG A 236 -12.55 -14.04 -14.82
CA ARG A 236 -13.09 -14.21 -13.45
C ARG A 236 -13.57 -12.87 -12.92
N PHE A 237 -14.85 -12.81 -12.55
CA PHE A 237 -15.43 -11.62 -11.95
C PHE A 237 -14.78 -11.26 -10.61
N GLY A 238 -14.75 -9.97 -10.32
CA GLY A 238 -14.27 -9.42 -9.04
C GLY A 238 -13.35 -8.21 -9.20
N ILE A 239 -13.08 -7.78 -10.44
CA ILE A 239 -12.37 -6.53 -10.72
C ILE A 239 -13.40 -5.45 -11.06
N THR A 240 -13.34 -4.34 -10.35
CA THR A 240 -14.03 -3.10 -10.68
C THR A 240 -12.97 -2.08 -11.03
N TYR A 241 -13.14 -1.40 -12.17
CA TYR A 241 -12.25 -0.35 -12.60
C TYR A 241 -13.07 0.90 -12.92
N LEU A 242 -12.58 2.06 -12.50
CA LEU A 242 -13.30 3.33 -12.55
C LEU A 242 -12.36 4.43 -13.00
N GLN A 243 -12.90 5.36 -13.78
CA GLN A 243 -12.21 6.58 -14.18
C GLN A 243 -12.64 7.64 -13.18
N LEU A 244 -11.66 8.26 -12.51
CA LEU A 244 -11.86 9.28 -11.48
C LEU A 244 -11.80 10.68 -12.07
#